data_AF-A0A835TVA2-F1
#
_entry.id   AF-A0A835TVA2-F1
#
_cell.length_a   1.000
_cell.length_b   1.000
_cell.length_c   1.000
_cell.angle_alpha   90.00
_cell.angle_beta   90.00
_cell.angle_gamma   90.00
#
_symmetry.space_group_name_H-M   'P 1'
#
loop_
_entity.id
_entity.type
_entity.pdbx_description
1 polymer ?
#
loop_
_entity_poly.entity_id
_entity_poly.type
_entity_poly.pdbx_seq_one_letter_code
_entity_poly.pdbx_strand_id
1 'polypeptide(L)'
;ASKCDSHGTHVAGVLSGRDAGVATGASIRSLRVLNCQGKGTVSGTLMALEFIKRTLEARPYAPPVVVLPLAGARSPALNAGCRRMARMGAVMVAAAGNYKDDACLYSPASEPEAWVPPWVEAGAGRAIAPLLPCHCQVITVGATDSEDHPASIGTLGTNFGRCVDLFAPGDDIIGASSDCSTCFTARSGTSQAAAHASLPCYSAPSPS
;
A
#
# COMPACT_ATOMS: atom_id res chain seq x y z
N ALA A 1 -9.07 -5.94 -24.04
CA ALA A 1 -9.93 -5.85 -22.83
C ALA A 1 -10.30 -4.41 -22.51
N SER A 2 -11.19 -4.16 -21.53
CA SER A 2 -11.52 -2.80 -21.13
C SER A 2 -10.32 -2.15 -20.42
N LYS A 3 -10.00 -0.88 -20.71
CA LYS A 3 -8.94 -0.12 -20.00
C LYS A 3 -9.21 -0.01 -18.48
N CYS A 4 -10.42 -0.34 -18.03
CA CYS A 4 -10.86 -0.18 -16.65
C CYS A 4 -10.23 -1.15 -15.66
N ASP A 5 -9.84 -2.34 -16.13
CA ASP A 5 -9.35 -3.41 -15.26
C ASP A 5 -7.82 -3.45 -15.21
N SER A 6 -7.19 -2.69 -16.08
CA SER A 6 -5.77 -2.83 -16.43
C SER A 6 -4.82 -2.58 -15.25
N HIS A 7 -5.06 -1.54 -14.45
CA HIS A 7 -4.23 -1.22 -13.28
C HIS A 7 -4.41 -2.23 -12.14
N GLY A 8 -5.67 -2.52 -11.79
CA GLY A 8 -5.98 -3.46 -10.71
C GLY A 8 -5.53 -4.90 -11.00
N THR A 9 -5.73 -5.39 -12.23
CA THR A 9 -5.27 -6.72 -12.65
C THR A 9 -3.75 -6.83 -12.58
N HIS A 10 -3.02 -5.82 -13.06
CA HIS A 10 -1.56 -5.83 -13.02
C HIS A 10 -1.03 -5.82 -11.59
N VAL A 11 -1.52 -4.90 -10.74
CA VAL A 11 -1.15 -4.84 -9.32
C VAL A 11 -1.47 -6.15 -8.58
N ALA A 12 -2.65 -6.75 -8.81
CA ALA A 12 -3.00 -8.04 -8.23
C ALA A 12 -2.10 -9.17 -8.74
N GLY A 13 -1.68 -9.11 -10.01
CA GLY A 13 -0.72 -10.04 -10.60
C GLY A 13 0.66 -9.94 -9.97
N VAL A 14 1.16 -8.73 -9.70
CA VAL A 14 2.41 -8.51 -8.97
C VAL A 14 2.30 -8.99 -7.53
N LEU A 15 1.15 -8.80 -6.88
CA LEU A 15 0.92 -9.25 -5.51
C LEU A 15 0.91 -10.78 -5.38
N SER A 16 0.07 -11.47 -6.13
CA SER A 16 -0.20 -12.91 -5.90
C SER A 16 -0.36 -13.72 -7.19
N GLY A 17 0.08 -13.20 -8.33
CA GLY A 17 0.09 -13.93 -9.60
C GLY A 17 0.87 -15.24 -9.48
N ARG A 18 0.44 -16.27 -10.19
CA ARG A 18 1.03 -17.61 -10.07
C ARG A 18 2.52 -17.65 -10.45
N ASP A 19 2.87 -16.96 -11.53
CA ASP A 19 4.20 -17.07 -12.14
C ASP A 19 5.08 -15.82 -11.91
N ALA A 20 4.46 -14.67 -11.60
CA ALA A 20 5.13 -13.37 -11.45
C ALA A 20 4.73 -12.62 -10.17
N GLY A 21 4.02 -13.29 -9.25
CA GLY A 21 3.59 -12.68 -8.00
C GLY A 21 4.64 -12.81 -6.90
N VAL A 22 4.73 -11.79 -6.04
CA VAL A 22 5.63 -11.83 -4.88
C VAL A 22 5.14 -12.79 -3.79
N ALA A 23 3.82 -12.85 -3.55
CA ALA A 23 3.16 -13.71 -2.57
C ALA A 23 2.27 -14.74 -3.28
N THR A 24 2.87 -15.66 -4.03
CA THR A 24 2.15 -16.70 -4.78
C THR A 24 1.22 -17.49 -3.85
N GLY A 25 -0.08 -17.53 -4.16
CA GLY A 25 -1.09 -18.25 -3.36
C GLY A 25 -1.77 -17.40 -2.27
N ALA A 26 -1.37 -16.14 -2.08
CA ALA A 26 -2.10 -15.23 -1.20
C ALA A 26 -3.52 -14.95 -1.72
N SER A 27 -4.49 -14.90 -0.79
CA SER A 27 -5.88 -14.57 -1.12
C SER A 27 -6.09 -13.06 -1.26
N ILE A 28 -6.44 -12.59 -2.46
CA ILE A 28 -6.73 -11.17 -2.70
C ILE A 28 -8.24 -10.91 -2.67
N ARG A 29 -8.65 -9.81 -2.00
CA ARG A 29 -9.99 -9.24 -2.08
C ARG A 29 -9.91 -7.83 -2.67
N SER A 30 -10.42 -7.63 -3.87
CA SER A 30 -10.36 -6.34 -4.58
C SER A 30 -11.55 -5.45 -4.25
N LEU A 31 -11.30 -4.17 -3.97
CA LEU A 31 -12.31 -3.13 -3.83
C LEU A 31 -12.06 -2.04 -4.88
N ARG A 32 -13.04 -1.82 -5.74
CA ARG A 32 -12.92 -0.82 -6.81
C ARG A 32 -13.19 0.59 -6.27
N VAL A 33 -12.13 1.36 -6.09
CA VAL A 33 -12.19 2.79 -5.69
C VAL A 33 -11.78 3.76 -6.80
N LEU A 34 -11.28 3.23 -7.92
CA LEU A 34 -10.90 3.99 -9.11
C LEU A 34 -11.84 3.68 -10.29
N ASN A 35 -12.16 4.72 -11.07
CA ASN A 35 -12.90 4.60 -12.31
C ASN A 35 -11.96 4.13 -13.46
N CYS A 36 -12.51 4.02 -14.68
CA CYS A 36 -11.76 3.54 -15.85
C CYS A 36 -10.58 4.44 -16.29
N GLN A 37 -10.49 5.65 -15.77
CA GLN A 37 -9.41 6.60 -16.03
C GLN A 37 -8.37 6.57 -14.90
N GLY A 38 -8.46 5.62 -13.95
CA GLY A 38 -7.59 5.56 -12.78
C GLY A 38 -7.86 6.66 -11.76
N LYS A 39 -9.02 7.33 -11.83
CA LYS A 39 -9.39 8.42 -10.90
C LYS A 39 -10.37 7.92 -9.85
N GLY A 40 -10.14 8.32 -8.60
CA GLY A 40 -11.03 8.06 -7.48
C GLY A 40 -11.25 9.31 -6.65
N THR A 41 -12.00 9.15 -5.56
CA THR A 41 -12.22 10.22 -4.57
C THR A 41 -11.75 9.77 -3.20
N VAL A 42 -11.38 10.74 -2.36
CA VAL A 42 -11.10 10.49 -0.94
C VAL A 42 -12.31 9.83 -0.27
N SER A 43 -13.53 10.30 -0.55
CA SER A 43 -14.76 9.72 0.01
C SER A 43 -14.98 8.26 -0.41
N GLY A 44 -14.73 7.92 -1.68
CA GLY A 44 -14.81 6.55 -2.17
C GLY A 44 -13.80 5.62 -1.47
N THR A 45 -12.59 6.12 -1.26
CA THR A 45 -11.54 5.37 -0.55
C THR A 45 -11.91 5.18 0.93
N LEU A 46 -12.42 6.21 1.60
CA LEU A 46 -12.88 6.11 2.99
C LEU A 46 -14.06 5.14 3.16
N MET A 47 -15.00 5.11 2.21
CA MET A 47 -16.09 4.12 2.20
C MET A 47 -15.55 2.70 2.06
N ALA A 48 -14.52 2.49 1.23
CA ALA A 48 -13.87 1.19 1.11
C ALA A 48 -13.14 0.77 2.41
N LEU A 49 -12.42 1.68 3.07
CA LEU A 49 -11.81 1.40 4.38
C LEU A 49 -12.86 1.07 5.45
N GLU A 50 -13.98 1.79 5.48
CA GLU A 50 -15.10 1.48 6.38
C GLU A 50 -15.73 0.11 6.08
N PHE A 51 -15.83 -0.28 4.80
CA PHE A 51 -16.28 -1.61 4.42
C PHE A 51 -15.35 -2.72 4.92
N ILE A 52 -14.03 -2.54 4.79
CA ILE A 52 -13.03 -3.49 5.32
C ILE A 52 -13.18 -3.58 6.83
N LYS A 53 -13.23 -2.44 7.53
CA LYS A 53 -13.44 -2.37 8.98
C LYS A 53 -14.65 -3.19 9.43
N ARG A 54 -15.82 -2.97 8.83
CA ARG A 54 -17.05 -3.70 9.17
C ARG A 54 -16.92 -5.20 8.90
N THR A 55 -16.21 -5.57 7.84
CA THR A 55 -15.94 -6.98 7.52
C THR A 55 -15.08 -7.65 8.59
N LEU A 56 -14.05 -6.96 9.09
CA LEU A 56 -13.19 -7.45 10.17
C LEU A 56 -13.94 -7.54 11.51
N GLU A 57 -14.81 -6.58 11.81
CA GLU A 57 -15.65 -6.60 13.02
C GLU A 57 -16.66 -7.75 12.99
N ALA A 58 -17.19 -8.10 11.81
CA ALA A 58 -18.16 -9.19 11.66
C ALA A 58 -17.51 -10.59 11.61
N ARG A 59 -16.24 -10.69 11.21
CA ARG A 59 -15.49 -11.94 11.13
C ARG A 59 -14.03 -11.69 11.53
N PRO A 60 -13.64 -11.98 12.78
CA PRO A 60 -12.26 -11.86 13.21
C PRO A 60 -11.40 -12.92 12.50
N TYR A 61 -10.75 -12.51 11.41
CA TYR A 61 -9.64 -13.23 10.78
C TYR A 61 -8.32 -12.59 11.23
N ALA A 62 -7.19 -13.22 10.86
CA ALA A 62 -5.88 -12.59 10.96
C ALA A 62 -5.92 -11.19 10.30
N PRO A 63 -5.23 -10.18 10.88
CA PRO A 63 -5.28 -8.83 10.36
C PRO A 63 -4.83 -8.76 8.88
N PRO A 64 -5.56 -8.06 8.00
CA PRO A 64 -5.25 -8.05 6.59
C PRO A 64 -4.08 -7.12 6.26
N VAL A 65 -3.38 -7.42 5.17
CA VAL A 65 -2.57 -6.42 4.47
C VAL A 65 -3.48 -5.66 3.52
N VAL A 66 -3.53 -4.34 3.64
CA VAL A 66 -4.32 -3.45 2.79
C VAL A 66 -3.37 -2.63 1.93
N VAL A 67 -3.34 -2.92 0.64
CA VAL A 67 -2.53 -2.21 -0.34
C VAL A 67 -3.35 -1.06 -0.96
N LEU A 68 -2.83 0.15 -0.88
CA LEU A 68 -3.39 1.38 -1.43
C LEU A 68 -2.48 1.87 -2.57
N PRO A 69 -2.59 1.29 -3.79
CA PRO A 69 -1.72 1.60 -4.92
C PRO A 69 -2.16 2.90 -5.63
N LEU A 70 -2.47 3.93 -4.85
CA LEU A 70 -3.01 5.21 -5.28
C LEU A 70 -2.36 6.35 -4.47
N ALA A 71 -2.38 7.54 -5.03
CA ALA A 71 -1.98 8.77 -4.34
C ALA A 71 -2.86 9.92 -4.82
N GLY A 72 -3.09 10.88 -3.93
CA GLY A 72 -3.73 12.16 -4.22
C GLY A 72 -3.19 13.25 -3.31
N ALA A 73 -3.65 14.49 -3.49
CA ALA A 73 -3.26 15.60 -2.61
C ALA A 73 -3.51 15.24 -1.12
N ARG A 74 -2.64 15.74 -0.24
CA ARG A 74 -2.72 15.48 1.20
C ARG A 74 -4.13 15.69 1.75
N SER A 75 -4.63 14.67 2.43
CA SER A 75 -5.96 14.64 3.01
C SER A 75 -5.89 14.14 4.46
N PRO A 76 -6.10 15.02 5.46
CA PRO A 76 -6.16 14.62 6.86
C PRO A 76 -7.23 13.54 7.14
N ALA A 77 -8.33 13.55 6.39
CA ALA A 77 -9.39 12.56 6.53
C ALA A 77 -8.95 11.16 6.06
N LEU A 78 -8.30 11.06 4.88
CA LEU A 78 -7.78 9.79 4.38
C LEU A 78 -6.70 9.22 5.30
N ASN A 79 -5.80 10.08 5.73
CA ASN A 79 -4.76 9.81 6.72
C ASN A 79 -5.34 9.23 8.02
N ALA A 80 -6.33 9.90 8.61
CA ALA A 80 -7.03 9.40 9.79
C ALA A 80 -7.75 8.05 9.58
N GLY A 81 -8.31 7.83 8.38
CA GLY A 81 -8.91 6.55 7.99
C GLY A 81 -7.88 5.41 7.95
N CYS A 82 -6.73 5.65 7.33
CA CYS A 82 -5.64 4.67 7.26
C CYS A 82 -5.07 4.38 8.67
N ARG A 83 -4.87 5.41 9.49
CA ARG A 83 -4.46 5.26 10.89
C ARG A 83 -5.42 4.39 11.70
N ARG A 84 -6.72 4.56 11.48
CA ARG A 84 -7.73 3.78 12.19
C ARG A 84 -7.65 2.30 11.81
N MET A 85 -7.45 1.99 10.52
CA MET A 85 -7.23 0.63 10.06
C MET A 85 -5.96 0.03 10.66
N ALA A 86 -4.85 0.79 10.67
CA ALA A 86 -3.60 0.36 11.27
C ALA A 86 -3.73 0.05 12.77
N ARG A 87 -4.49 0.87 13.52
CA ARG A 87 -4.82 0.63 14.93
C ARG A 87 -5.70 -0.59 15.18
N MET A 88 -6.42 -1.06 14.16
CA MET A 88 -7.16 -2.33 14.21
C MET A 88 -6.27 -3.54 13.87
N GLY A 89 -4.97 -3.33 13.67
CA GLY A 89 -3.98 -4.35 13.37
C GLY A 89 -3.76 -4.60 11.88
N ALA A 90 -4.50 -3.94 10.99
CA ALA A 90 -4.28 -4.08 9.55
C ALA A 90 -2.90 -3.49 9.16
N VAL A 91 -2.15 -4.19 8.33
CA VAL A 91 -0.91 -3.64 7.77
C VAL A 91 -1.27 -2.83 6.54
N MET A 92 -0.99 -1.53 6.57
CA MET A 92 -1.32 -0.62 5.48
C MET A 92 -0.08 -0.39 4.62
N VAL A 93 -0.16 -0.61 3.30
CA VAL A 93 0.94 -0.35 2.36
C VAL A 93 0.48 0.62 1.29
N ALA A 94 1.16 1.74 1.12
CA ALA A 94 0.78 2.85 0.25
C ALA A 94 1.84 3.14 -0.81
N ALA A 95 1.38 3.56 -1.98
CA ALA A 95 2.25 4.13 -3.00
C ALA A 95 2.71 5.55 -2.59
N ALA A 96 4.01 5.86 -2.70
CA ALA A 96 4.53 7.20 -2.40
C ALA A 96 4.00 8.28 -3.36
N GLY A 97 3.68 7.90 -4.61
CA GLY A 97 3.23 8.81 -5.67
C GLY A 97 4.26 8.94 -6.79
N ASN A 98 3.80 9.32 -7.98
CA ASN A 98 4.60 9.36 -9.21
C ASN A 98 4.82 10.82 -9.68
N TYR A 99 5.07 11.74 -8.76
CA TYR A 99 5.11 13.18 -9.03
C TYR A 99 6.51 13.80 -8.97
N LYS A 100 7.54 13.00 -8.61
CA LYS A 100 8.90 13.48 -8.34
C LYS A 100 8.91 14.65 -7.34
N ASP A 101 8.13 14.49 -6.27
CA ASP A 101 7.91 15.51 -5.25
C ASP A 101 7.95 14.88 -3.83
N ASP A 102 7.88 15.72 -2.80
CA ASP A 102 7.82 15.27 -1.40
C ASP A 102 6.52 14.48 -1.14
N ALA A 103 6.65 13.20 -0.82
CA ALA A 103 5.55 12.28 -0.49
C ALA A 103 4.68 12.81 0.66
N CYS A 104 5.23 13.65 1.55
CA CYS A 104 4.49 14.27 2.64
C CYS A 104 3.39 15.24 2.17
N LEU A 105 3.37 15.62 0.89
CA LEU A 105 2.32 16.43 0.26
C LEU A 105 1.15 15.59 -0.28
N TYR A 106 1.22 14.26 -0.16
CA TYR A 106 0.25 13.33 -0.73
C TYR A 106 -0.34 12.41 0.32
N SER A 107 -1.52 11.87 0.05
CA SER A 107 -2.18 10.86 0.89
C SER A 107 -2.55 9.64 0.05
N PRO A 108 -2.46 8.42 0.61
CA PRO A 108 -2.15 8.10 2.02
C PRO A 108 -0.65 8.18 2.41
N ALA A 109 0.24 8.49 1.47
CA ALA A 109 1.70 8.55 1.67
C ALA A 109 2.18 9.39 2.88
N SER A 110 1.47 10.45 3.24
CA SER A 110 1.84 11.32 4.37
C SER A 110 1.34 10.86 5.75
N GLU A 111 0.63 9.73 5.86
CA GLU A 111 0.21 9.22 7.16
C GLU A 111 1.46 8.74 7.94
N PRO A 112 1.76 9.33 9.11
CA PRO A 112 3.06 9.16 9.73
C PRO A 112 3.41 7.74 10.17
N GLU A 113 4.72 7.50 10.11
CA GLU A 113 5.51 6.34 10.55
C GLU A 113 5.34 5.98 12.03
N ALA A 114 4.98 6.91 12.92
CA ALA A 114 4.99 6.62 14.36
C ALA A 114 3.74 7.15 15.07
N TRP A 115 2.84 6.26 15.44
CA TRP A 115 1.97 6.52 16.60
C TRP A 115 2.78 6.27 17.86
N VAL A 116 3.28 7.34 18.49
CA VAL A 116 3.66 7.29 19.91
C VAL A 116 2.35 7.32 20.71
N PRO A 117 2.03 6.27 21.50
CA PRO A 117 0.89 6.31 22.40
C PRO A 117 0.99 7.50 23.35
N PRO A 118 -0.13 8.15 23.73
CA PRO A 118 -0.13 9.20 24.75
C PRO A 118 0.51 8.76 26.08
N TRP A 119 0.53 7.45 26.36
CA TRP A 119 1.09 6.87 27.58
C TRP A 119 2.63 6.84 27.60
N VAL A 120 3.31 7.05 26.48
CA VAL A 120 4.80 7.04 26.42
C VAL A 120 5.39 8.38 26.92
N GLU A 121 4.60 9.46 26.94
CA GLU A 121 4.99 10.75 27.54
C GLU A 121 4.65 10.82 29.04
N ALA A 122 3.71 10.01 29.52
CA ALA A 122 3.37 9.93 30.93
C ALA A 122 4.30 8.90 31.59
N GLY A 123 5.36 9.35 32.26
CA GLY A 123 6.39 8.55 32.94
C GLY A 123 5.87 7.53 33.96
N ALA A 124 5.21 6.48 33.50
CA ALA A 124 4.83 5.31 34.25
C ALA A 124 5.80 4.19 33.90
N GLY A 125 6.84 4.05 34.71
CA GLY A 125 7.75 2.92 34.64
C GLY A 125 6.98 1.62 34.77
N ARG A 126 6.89 0.85 33.68
CA ARG A 126 6.77 -0.62 33.67
C ARG A 126 6.77 -1.15 32.24
N ALA A 127 7.74 -2.03 31.97
CA ALA A 127 7.88 -2.90 30.80
C ALA A 127 7.91 -2.18 29.44
N ILE A 128 9.12 -2.00 28.93
CA ILE A 128 9.40 -2.11 27.50
C ILE A 128 8.76 -3.41 27.01
N ALA A 129 7.58 -3.30 26.40
CA ALA A 129 7.03 -4.39 25.61
C ALA A 129 8.11 -4.77 24.59
N PRO A 130 8.43 -6.06 24.42
CA PRO A 130 9.40 -6.46 23.41
C PRO A 130 8.90 -5.92 22.08
N LEU A 131 9.80 -5.29 21.34
CA LEU A 131 9.59 -4.77 19.99
C LEU A 131 8.79 -5.78 19.16
N LEU A 132 7.47 -5.61 19.09
CA LEU A 132 6.65 -6.24 18.07
C LEU A 132 6.92 -5.41 16.81
N PRO A 133 7.68 -5.93 15.83
CA PRO A 133 8.12 -5.14 14.70
C PRO A 133 6.98 -5.12 13.68
N CYS A 134 5.99 -4.25 13.91
CA CYS A 134 4.98 -3.77 12.96
C CYS A 134 4.05 -2.82 13.73
N HIS A 135 4.58 -1.67 14.16
CA HIS A 135 3.78 -0.63 14.78
C HIS A 135 2.72 -0.08 13.79
N CYS A 136 1.58 0.36 14.31
CA CYS A 136 0.36 0.74 13.59
C CYS A 136 0.54 1.95 12.63
N GLN A 137 1.29 1.78 11.55
CA GLN A 137 1.60 2.82 10.56
C GLN A 137 1.22 2.40 9.14
N VAL A 138 1.23 3.37 8.24
CA VAL A 138 1.16 3.15 6.79
C VAL A 138 2.58 3.06 6.27
N ILE A 139 2.94 1.95 5.62
CA ILE A 139 4.22 1.76 4.95
C ILE A 139 4.12 2.40 3.57
N THR A 140 4.80 3.52 3.37
CA THR A 140 4.84 4.28 2.13
C THR A 140 6.04 3.88 1.30
N VAL A 141 5.79 3.49 0.06
CA VAL A 141 6.78 2.82 -0.78
C VAL A 141 7.08 3.62 -2.04
N GLY A 142 8.35 4.01 -2.20
CA GLY A 142 8.90 4.58 -3.41
C GLY A 142 9.32 3.51 -4.43
N ALA A 143 9.51 3.90 -5.68
CA ALA A 143 9.87 2.99 -6.78
C ALA A 143 11.34 3.13 -7.19
N THR A 144 11.98 2.01 -7.46
CA THR A 144 13.34 1.91 -8.02
C THR A 144 13.33 1.10 -9.32
N ASP A 145 14.30 1.36 -10.19
CA ASP A 145 14.55 0.59 -11.40
C ASP A 145 15.57 -0.54 -11.17
N SER A 146 15.93 -1.26 -12.22
CA SER A 146 16.86 -2.40 -12.15
C SER A 146 18.31 -2.01 -11.85
N GLU A 147 18.65 -0.72 -11.89
CA GLU A 147 19.97 -0.20 -11.54
C GLU A 147 19.98 0.40 -10.12
N ASP A 148 18.95 0.14 -9.32
CA ASP A 148 18.72 0.71 -7.99
C ASP A 148 18.61 2.25 -7.99
N HIS A 149 18.30 2.86 -9.13
CA HIS A 149 18.02 4.29 -9.20
C HIS A 149 16.54 4.58 -8.91
N PRO A 150 16.20 5.78 -8.39
CA PRO A 150 14.81 6.20 -8.26
C PRO A 150 14.09 6.16 -9.61
N ALA A 151 12.98 5.42 -9.69
CA ALA A 151 12.30 5.14 -10.95
C ALA A 151 11.82 6.42 -11.65
N SER A 152 12.13 6.54 -12.95
CA SER A 152 11.64 7.60 -13.82
C SER A 152 10.32 7.21 -14.46
N ILE A 153 9.29 8.05 -14.34
CA ILE A 153 7.92 7.73 -14.78
C ILE A 153 7.45 8.83 -15.72
N GLY A 154 7.68 8.63 -17.02
CA GLY A 154 7.53 9.68 -18.01
C GLY A 154 8.52 10.82 -17.75
N THR A 155 8.03 12.06 -17.66
CA THR A 155 8.86 13.23 -17.29
C THR A 155 8.99 13.43 -15.78
N LEU A 156 8.26 12.64 -14.99
CA LEU A 156 8.27 12.66 -13.52
C LEU A 156 9.03 11.42 -13.01
N GLY A 157 8.70 10.96 -11.81
CA GLY A 157 9.34 9.82 -11.17
C GLY A 157 8.71 9.53 -9.82
N THR A 158 9.29 8.58 -9.09
CA THR A 158 8.90 8.31 -7.71
C THR A 158 8.97 9.57 -6.86
N ASN A 159 7.99 9.73 -5.97
CA ASN A 159 8.09 10.67 -4.87
C ASN A 159 9.20 10.25 -3.89
N PHE A 160 9.63 11.20 -3.06
CA PHE A 160 10.74 11.07 -2.12
C PHE A 160 10.44 11.80 -0.80
N GLY A 161 11.41 11.87 0.10
CA GLY A 161 11.31 12.62 1.35
C GLY A 161 11.00 11.75 2.55
N ARG A 162 10.87 12.38 3.72
CA ARG A 162 10.78 11.70 5.03
C ARG A 162 9.52 10.87 5.24
N CYS A 163 8.52 10.99 4.38
CA CYS A 163 7.29 10.18 4.46
C CYS A 163 7.38 8.90 3.62
N VAL A 164 8.51 8.65 2.94
CA VAL A 164 8.78 7.36 2.29
C VAL A 164 9.55 6.48 3.28
N ASP A 165 8.98 5.33 3.65
CA ASP A 165 9.61 4.37 4.57
C ASP A 165 10.70 3.56 3.87
N LEU A 166 10.43 3.12 2.64
CA LEU A 166 11.37 2.31 1.84
C LEU A 166 11.12 2.44 0.35
N PHE A 167 12.06 1.94 -0.45
CA PHE A 167 11.93 1.78 -1.89
C PHE A 167 11.85 0.29 -2.26
N ALA A 168 11.16 -0.02 -3.34
CA ALA A 168 11.04 -1.36 -3.90
C ALA A 168 11.02 -1.33 -5.43
N PRO A 169 11.17 -2.48 -6.12
CA PRO A 169 11.10 -2.55 -7.57
C PRO A 169 9.78 -1.97 -8.09
N GLY A 170 9.88 -0.99 -8.97
CA GLY A 170 8.72 -0.27 -9.49
C GLY A 170 8.88 0.24 -10.92
N ASP A 171 9.93 -0.17 -11.64
CA ASP A 171 10.10 0.09 -13.07
C ASP A 171 10.17 -1.22 -13.85
N ASP A 172 9.58 -1.25 -15.05
CA ASP A 172 9.51 -2.41 -15.96
C ASP A 172 9.02 -3.72 -15.29
N ILE A 173 8.01 -3.61 -14.40
CA ILE A 173 7.53 -4.73 -13.61
C ILE A 173 6.55 -5.58 -14.43
N ILE A 174 6.93 -6.83 -14.66
CA ILE A 174 6.07 -7.84 -15.30
C ILE A 174 4.93 -8.26 -14.38
N GLY A 175 3.71 -8.24 -14.90
CA GLY A 175 2.52 -8.69 -14.19
C GLY A 175 1.40 -9.08 -15.15
N ALA A 176 0.30 -9.57 -14.60
CA ALA A 176 -0.86 -9.98 -15.38
C ALA A 176 -1.41 -8.81 -16.23
N SER A 177 -1.68 -9.08 -17.50
CA SER A 177 -2.40 -8.16 -18.37
C SER A 177 -3.89 -8.46 -18.35
N SER A 178 -4.71 -7.42 -18.34
CA SER A 178 -6.15 -7.54 -18.51
C SER A 178 -6.57 -8.04 -19.90
N ASP A 179 -5.66 -8.02 -20.89
CA ASP A 179 -6.00 -8.29 -22.30
C ASP A 179 -6.39 -9.74 -22.59
N CYS A 180 -5.81 -10.72 -21.88
CA CYS A 180 -6.21 -12.11 -21.93
C CYS A 180 -5.84 -12.84 -20.63
N SER A 181 -6.42 -14.01 -20.37
CA SER A 181 -6.25 -14.76 -19.12
C SER A 181 -4.82 -15.29 -18.86
N THR A 182 -3.97 -15.32 -19.88
CA THR A 182 -2.57 -15.79 -19.79
C THR A 182 -1.57 -14.72 -20.25
N CYS A 183 -2.02 -13.48 -20.46
CA CYS A 183 -1.19 -12.41 -20.97
C CYS A 183 -0.43 -11.72 -19.84
N PHE A 184 0.79 -11.27 -20.15
CA PHE A 184 1.62 -10.46 -19.26
C PHE A 184 1.91 -9.10 -19.89
N THR A 185 2.18 -8.11 -19.07
CA THR A 185 2.60 -6.77 -19.50
C THR A 185 3.51 -6.14 -18.47
N ALA A 186 4.45 -5.31 -18.91
CA ALA A 186 5.32 -4.55 -18.04
C ALA A 186 4.71 -3.19 -17.68
N ARG A 187 4.85 -2.75 -16.43
CA ARG A 187 4.42 -1.41 -15.98
C ARG A 187 5.35 -0.84 -14.94
N SER A 188 5.35 0.50 -14.88
CA SER A 188 6.15 1.28 -13.95
C SER A 188 5.29 2.18 -13.07
N GLY A 189 5.67 2.33 -11.81
CA GLY A 189 5.01 3.17 -10.82
C GLY A 189 5.24 2.74 -9.38
N THR A 190 5.03 3.67 -8.44
CA THR A 190 5.01 3.37 -7.01
C THR A 190 3.86 2.43 -6.61
N SER A 191 2.84 2.26 -7.47
CA SER A 191 1.80 1.24 -7.29
C SER A 191 2.39 -0.18 -7.33
N GLN A 192 3.33 -0.44 -8.24
CA GLN A 192 4.03 -1.71 -8.37
C GLN A 192 4.99 -1.91 -7.19
N ALA A 193 5.72 -0.85 -6.80
CA ALA A 193 6.61 -0.92 -5.64
C ALA A 193 5.85 -1.25 -4.34
N ALA A 194 4.70 -0.60 -4.10
CA ALA A 194 3.81 -0.91 -2.98
C ALA A 194 3.30 -2.36 -3.00
N ALA A 195 3.07 -2.93 -4.19
CA ALA A 195 2.70 -4.34 -4.31
C ALA A 195 3.85 -5.26 -3.87
N HIS A 196 5.07 -5.02 -4.32
CA HIS A 196 6.24 -5.82 -3.92
C HIS A 196 6.49 -5.79 -2.41
N ALA A 197 6.39 -4.60 -1.80
CA ALA A 197 6.63 -4.41 -0.36
C ALA A 197 5.57 -5.07 0.55
N SER A 198 4.48 -5.58 -0.01
CA SER A 198 3.44 -6.26 0.77
C SER A 198 3.83 -7.68 1.24
N LEU A 199 4.81 -8.32 0.58
CA LEU A 199 5.20 -9.72 0.88
C LEU A 199 5.79 -9.90 2.29
N PRO A 200 6.76 -9.09 2.75
CA PRO A 200 7.28 -9.18 4.13
C PRO A 200 6.18 -9.02 5.18
N CYS A 201 5.16 -8.22 4.88
CA CYS A 201 4.02 -7.97 5.76
C CYS A 201 3.08 -9.18 5.85
N TYR A 202 2.94 -9.95 4.77
CA TYR A 202 2.11 -11.16 4.74
C TYR A 202 2.75 -12.34 5.48
N SER A 203 4.08 -12.38 5.56
CA SER A 203 4.85 -13.48 6.14
C SER A 203 5.24 -13.25 7.61
N ALA A 204 4.87 -12.11 8.19
CA ALA A 204 5.04 -11.85 9.62
C ALA A 204 4.16 -12.81 10.44
N PRO A 205 4.72 -13.55 11.42
CA PRO A 205 3.95 -14.49 12.23
C PRO A 205 2.87 -13.75 13.01
N SER A 206 1.63 -14.26 12.93
CA SER A 206 0.53 -13.83 13.81
C SER A 206 0.98 -13.99 15.27
N PRO A 207 0.84 -12.97 16.14
CA PRO A 207 1.06 -13.19 17.56
C PRO A 207 0.04 -14.21 18.06
N SER A 208 0.55 -15.30 18.65
CA SER A 208 -0.19 -16.40 19.28
C SER A 208 -0.92 -15.97 20.54
#